data_AF-A0A6M4ITZ2-F1
#
_entry.id   AF-A0A6M4ITZ2-F1
#
_cell.length_a   1.000
_cell.length_b   1.000
_cell.length_c   1.000
_cell.angle_alpha   90.00
_cell.angle_beta   90.00
_cell.angle_gamma   90.00
#
_symmetry.space_group_name_H-M   'P 1'
#
loop_
_entity.id
_entity.type
_entity.pdbx_description
1 polymer ?
#
loop_
_entity_poly.entity_id
_entity_poly.type
_entity_poly.pdbx_seq_one_letter_code
_entity_poly.pdbx_strand_id
1 'polypeptide(L)'
;MNLAAPAFDIFGQALSGDSCVIQDALHAIRTHLDMEVAYFSEFIDGRTVFRRVDAPGLEHLIKPGDSQALDDVYCMHILEGRLPELIPDTSLLPLAMSMPITHSTPIGSHASVPVLRPDGSAFGMFCCLSPRPNPSLNDRDLDMLRVFAGIAAKQVNTELEQHRSGREVRARIESIIAEEAFSIAYQPIYDLSTNVVVSCEALSRFAATPYRTPDVWFAEAEAVGLGIELELAAIRAALTAFMHLPDEISLSVNASPDAILSGRLSDLLDARFMHRTILEVTEHARVGNYADLHAVLAPFKAAGLRVAIDDAGAGYSGLQHIIQLAPELIKLDMSLTRNIDQEPALRALVTAMTFYAGETGATVVAEGIETDGEMETLRRLGVQRGQGYLLGKPGPLATAAWLPAHVTDSCTDSCHVRH
;
A
#
# COMPACT_ATOMS: atom_id res chain seq x y z
N MET A 1 19.10 27.58 5.46
CA MET A 1 17.76 28.18 5.67
C MET A 1 16.79 27.00 5.74
N ASN A 2 16.68 26.41 6.94
CA ASN A 2 15.89 25.19 7.18
C ASN A 2 14.43 25.61 7.34
N LEU A 3 13.62 25.36 6.32
CA LEU A 3 12.17 25.35 6.45
C LEU A 3 11.81 24.00 7.09
N ALA A 4 11.69 24.00 8.43
CA ALA A 4 11.01 22.93 9.13
C ALA A 4 9.57 22.90 8.60
N ALA A 5 9.16 21.76 8.02
CA ALA A 5 7.78 21.52 7.63
C ALA A 5 6.87 21.71 8.86
N PRO A 6 5.66 22.29 8.70
CA PRO A 6 4.75 22.46 9.82
C PRO A 6 4.40 21.08 10.39
N ALA A 7 4.42 20.94 11.71
CA ALA A 7 3.87 19.79 12.39
C ALA A 7 2.38 19.68 11.98
N PHE A 8 2.09 18.81 11.02
CA PHE A 8 0.73 18.44 10.66
C PHE A 8 0.00 18.01 11.94
N ASP A 9 -1.23 18.47 12.13
CA ASP A 9 -2.12 18.07 13.23
C ASP A 9 -2.57 16.60 13.03
N ILE A 10 -1.61 15.69 13.17
CA ILE A 10 -1.71 14.24 12.92
C ILE A 10 -2.82 13.62 13.78
N PHE A 11 -3.08 14.19 14.95
CA PHE A 11 -4.06 13.70 15.91
C PHE A 11 -5.47 14.26 15.70
N GLY A 12 -5.62 15.44 15.09
CA GLY A 12 -6.94 16.05 14.87
C GLY A 12 -7.88 15.21 13.99
N GLN A 13 -7.34 14.38 13.09
CA GLN A 13 -8.10 13.48 12.22
C GLN A 13 -8.06 11.99 12.65
N ALA A 14 -6.98 11.52 13.28
CA ALA A 14 -6.88 10.12 13.71
C ALA A 14 -7.74 9.84 14.96
N LEU A 15 -7.82 10.82 15.87
CA LEU A 15 -8.69 10.78 17.05
C LEU A 15 -10.08 11.39 16.77
N SER A 16 -10.57 11.38 15.53
CA SER A 16 -11.93 11.87 15.20
C SER A 16 -12.92 10.77 14.81
N GLY A 17 -12.51 9.50 14.82
CA GLY A 17 -13.40 8.36 14.57
C GLY A 17 -14.37 8.06 15.73
N ASP A 18 -15.59 7.62 15.39
CA ASP A 18 -16.81 7.55 16.20
C ASP A 18 -16.89 6.40 17.24
N SER A 19 -15.78 5.81 17.65
CA SER A 19 -15.71 4.97 18.86
C SER A 19 -14.26 4.88 19.32
N CYS A 20 -13.90 5.72 20.27
CA CYS A 20 -12.55 5.80 20.80
C CYS A 20 -12.54 5.16 22.18
N VAL A 21 -11.77 4.08 22.33
CA VAL A 21 -11.50 3.39 23.61
C VAL A 21 -11.12 4.39 24.72
N ILE A 22 -10.44 5.48 24.36
CA ILE A 22 -10.08 6.56 25.29
C ILE A 22 -11.32 7.31 25.79
N GLN A 23 -12.30 7.61 24.91
CA GLN A 23 -13.54 8.26 25.32
C GLN A 23 -14.36 7.37 26.27
N ASP A 24 -14.44 6.07 25.99
CA ASP A 24 -15.13 5.12 26.85
C ASP A 24 -14.43 4.98 28.22
N ALA A 25 -13.09 4.96 28.21
CA ALA A 25 -12.28 4.98 29.42
C ALA A 25 -12.52 6.24 30.26
N LEU A 26 -12.57 7.42 29.62
CA LEU A 26 -12.88 8.70 30.27
C LEU A 26 -14.28 8.68 30.89
N HIS A 27 -15.28 8.18 30.16
CA HIS A 27 -16.63 8.07 30.67
C HIS A 27 -16.74 7.14 31.89
N ALA A 28 -16.11 5.97 31.81
CA ALA A 28 -16.11 4.99 32.87
C ALA A 28 -15.45 5.52 34.14
N ILE A 29 -14.25 6.12 34.03
CA ILE A 29 -13.54 6.63 35.21
C ILE A 29 -14.24 7.85 35.82
N ARG A 30 -14.78 8.75 34.99
CA ARG A 30 -15.47 9.95 35.47
C ARG A 30 -16.67 9.58 36.32
N THR A 31 -17.46 8.62 35.82
CA THR A 31 -18.64 8.10 36.51
C THR A 31 -18.23 7.33 37.77
N HIS A 32 -17.13 6.59 37.73
CA HIS A 32 -16.63 5.84 38.88
C HIS A 32 -16.17 6.74 40.03
N LEU A 33 -15.45 7.83 39.71
CA LEU A 33 -14.92 8.77 40.70
C LEU A 33 -15.94 9.81 41.18
N ASP A 34 -17.16 9.81 40.63
CA ASP A 34 -18.20 10.82 40.85
C ASP A 34 -17.67 12.25 40.62
N MET A 35 -16.99 12.45 39.48
CA MET A 35 -16.43 13.75 39.08
C MET A 35 -17.13 14.28 37.83
N GLU A 36 -17.18 15.59 37.67
CA GLU A 36 -17.96 16.24 36.60
C GLU A 36 -17.22 16.32 35.27
N VAL A 37 -15.88 16.22 35.28
CA VAL A 37 -15.04 16.33 34.08
C VAL A 37 -13.98 15.24 34.08
N ALA A 38 -13.79 14.57 32.95
CA ALA A 38 -12.59 13.80 32.65
C ALA A 38 -12.04 14.18 31.28
N TYR A 39 -10.71 14.19 31.13
CA TYR A 39 -10.09 14.46 29.85
C TYR A 39 -8.78 13.70 29.65
N PHE A 40 -8.43 13.52 28.38
CA PHE A 40 -7.14 13.07 27.93
C PHE A 40 -6.48 14.19 27.12
N SER A 41 -5.23 14.49 27.47
CA SER A 41 -4.45 15.57 26.88
C SER A 41 -3.17 15.07 26.25
N GLU A 42 -2.60 15.87 25.35
CA GLU A 42 -1.29 15.67 24.74
C GLU A 42 -0.41 16.89 25.01
N PHE A 43 0.88 16.67 25.23
CA PHE A 43 1.86 17.76 25.32
C PHE A 43 2.49 18.09 23.97
N ILE A 44 2.34 19.35 23.55
CA ILE A 44 2.84 19.87 22.28
C ILE A 44 3.46 21.25 22.52
N ASP A 45 4.74 21.41 22.20
CA ASP A 45 5.46 22.70 22.24
C ASP A 45 5.26 23.49 23.55
N GLY A 46 5.38 22.80 24.70
CA GLY A 46 5.23 23.43 26.03
C GLY A 46 3.77 23.74 26.42
N ARG A 47 2.79 23.22 25.68
CA ARG A 47 1.37 23.35 25.94
C ARG A 47 0.73 21.99 26.18
N THR A 48 -0.35 21.98 26.94
CA THR A 48 -1.27 20.85 26.98
C THR A 48 -2.42 21.12 26.01
N VAL A 49 -2.74 20.16 25.14
CA VAL A 49 -3.85 20.20 24.19
C VAL A 49 -4.86 19.13 24.59
N PHE A 50 -6.11 19.52 24.80
CA PHE A 50 -7.16 18.57 25.16
C PHE A 50 -7.59 17.79 23.93
N ARG A 51 -7.26 16.50 23.88
CA ARG A 51 -7.57 15.65 22.72
C ARG A 51 -8.96 15.02 22.85
N ARG A 52 -9.33 14.61 24.06
CA ARG A 52 -10.65 14.04 24.36
C ARG A 52 -11.14 14.57 25.70
N VAL A 53 -12.44 14.84 25.80
CA VAL A 53 -13.09 15.39 26.98
C VAL A 53 -14.44 14.70 27.15
N ASP A 54 -14.74 14.27 28.37
CA ASP A 54 -16.08 13.90 28.83
C ASP A 54 -16.48 14.84 29.97
N ALA A 55 -17.38 15.78 29.69
CA ALA A 55 -17.73 16.88 30.59
C ALA A 55 -19.19 17.33 30.40
N PRO A 56 -20.18 16.45 30.64
CA PRO A 56 -21.58 16.73 30.31
C PRO A 56 -22.09 17.98 31.02
N GLY A 57 -22.47 19.01 30.24
CA GLY A 57 -22.95 20.31 30.73
C GLY A 57 -21.84 21.30 31.14
N LEU A 58 -20.57 20.92 31.01
CA LEU A 58 -19.39 21.73 31.33
C LEU A 58 -18.47 21.95 30.11
N GLU A 59 -18.96 21.67 28.89
CA GLU A 59 -18.19 21.75 27.65
C GLU A 59 -17.72 23.18 27.31
N HIS A 60 -18.35 24.19 27.91
CA HIS A 60 -17.95 25.59 27.78
C HIS A 60 -16.70 25.94 28.59
N LEU A 61 -16.33 25.12 29.58
CA LEU A 61 -15.12 25.30 30.39
C LEU A 61 -13.91 24.58 29.78
N ILE A 62 -14.15 23.44 29.12
CA ILE A 62 -13.14 22.59 28.54
C ILE A 62 -13.74 21.77 27.39
N LYS A 63 -13.12 21.85 26.22
CA LYS A 63 -13.54 21.09 25.04
C LYS A 63 -12.34 20.57 24.25
N PRO A 64 -12.54 19.53 23.41
CA PRO A 64 -11.48 19.06 22.51
C PRO A 64 -10.93 20.20 21.63
N GLY A 65 -9.62 20.26 21.50
CA GLY A 65 -8.89 21.29 20.75
C GLY A 65 -8.48 22.53 21.56
N ASP A 66 -9.05 22.74 22.75
CA ASP A 66 -8.55 23.78 23.66
C ASP A 66 -7.08 23.49 24.04
N SER A 67 -6.31 24.55 24.31
CA SER A 67 -4.92 24.41 24.75
C SER A 67 -4.52 25.43 25.80
N GLN A 68 -3.66 25.03 26.72
CA GLN A 68 -3.13 25.90 27.79
C GLN A 68 -1.62 25.73 27.94
N ALA A 69 -0.93 26.74 28.45
CA ALA A 69 0.49 26.61 28.75
C ALA A 69 0.69 25.63 29.91
N LEU A 70 1.75 24.82 29.87
CA LEU A 70 2.01 23.81 30.90
C LEU A 70 2.24 24.41 32.28
N ASP A 71 2.76 25.63 32.35
CA ASP A 71 2.99 26.37 33.60
C ASP A 71 1.68 26.85 34.25
N ASP A 72 0.60 26.97 33.46
CA ASP A 72 -0.69 27.46 33.94
C ASP A 72 -1.61 26.34 34.45
N VAL A 73 -1.23 25.07 34.26
CA VAL A 73 -2.03 23.87 34.59
C VAL A 73 -1.31 22.95 35.56
N TYR A 74 -2.06 22.11 36.29
CA TYR A 74 -1.49 21.17 37.25
C TYR A 74 -0.51 20.15 36.64
N CYS A 75 -0.66 19.85 35.34
CA CYS A 75 0.07 18.79 34.63
C CYS A 75 1.59 18.82 34.89
N MET A 76 2.24 19.97 34.69
CA MET A 76 3.69 20.11 34.85
C MET A 76 4.12 19.98 36.31
N HIS A 77 3.37 20.59 37.22
CA HIS A 77 3.64 20.52 38.65
C HIS A 77 3.49 19.11 39.22
N ILE A 78 2.59 18.30 38.66
CA ILE A 78 2.42 16.89 39.04
C ILE A 78 3.59 16.05 38.52
N LEU A 79 3.98 16.24 37.25
CA LEU A 79 5.13 15.53 36.67
C LEU A 79 6.45 15.83 37.40
N GLU A 80 6.62 17.05 37.89
CA GLU A 80 7.80 17.48 38.64
C GLU A 80 7.69 17.19 40.16
N GLY A 81 6.62 16.53 40.60
CA GLY A 81 6.41 16.14 42.00
C GLY A 81 6.11 17.29 42.96
N ARG A 82 5.75 18.47 42.45
CA ARG A 82 5.36 19.65 43.24
C ARG A 82 3.90 19.60 43.70
N LEU A 83 3.04 18.94 42.94
CA LEU A 83 1.65 18.62 43.31
C LEU A 83 1.44 17.10 43.31
N PRO A 84 0.58 16.56 44.18
CA PRO A 84 0.26 15.15 44.16
C PRO A 84 -0.67 14.81 42.99
N GLU A 85 -0.63 13.57 42.53
CA GLU A 85 -1.52 13.05 41.48
C GLU A 85 -2.99 13.00 41.93
N LEU A 86 -3.25 12.92 43.24
CA LEU A 86 -4.59 12.93 43.83
C LEU A 86 -4.73 14.10 44.82
N ILE A 87 -5.73 14.95 44.59
CA ILE A 87 -6.06 16.13 45.40
C ILE A 87 -7.57 16.06 45.74
N PRO A 88 -7.94 15.50 46.90
CA PRO A 88 -9.33 15.46 47.36
C PRO A 88 -9.94 16.85 47.63
N ASP A 89 -9.11 17.82 48.04
CA ASP A 89 -9.51 19.19 48.31
C ASP A 89 -8.36 20.15 47.96
N THR A 90 -8.53 20.92 46.88
CA THR A 90 -7.52 21.88 46.40
C THR A 90 -7.30 23.04 47.35
N SER A 91 -8.29 23.40 48.19
CA SER A 91 -8.18 24.52 49.13
C SER A 91 -7.10 24.28 50.20
N LEU A 92 -6.75 23.02 50.43
CA LEU A 92 -5.72 22.59 51.37
C LEU A 92 -4.29 22.70 50.79
N LEU A 93 -4.14 22.97 49.49
CA LEU A 93 -2.86 23.04 48.81
C LEU A 93 -2.59 24.48 48.33
N PRO A 94 -1.70 25.24 49.01
CA PRO A 94 -1.41 26.62 48.64
C PRO A 94 -0.96 26.81 47.19
N LEU A 95 -0.15 25.87 46.68
CA LEU A 95 0.31 25.89 45.29
C LEU A 95 -0.86 25.76 44.32
N ALA A 96 -1.75 24.78 44.53
CA ALA A 96 -2.96 24.60 43.72
C ALA A 96 -3.83 25.87 43.73
N MET A 97 -4.06 26.47 44.90
CA MET A 97 -4.87 27.69 45.01
C MET A 97 -4.25 28.93 44.36
N SER A 98 -2.93 28.95 44.19
CA SER A 98 -2.21 30.05 43.53
C SER A 98 -2.27 29.98 42.00
N MET A 99 -2.68 28.83 41.43
CA MET A 99 -2.68 28.61 39.98
C MET A 99 -3.95 29.19 39.33
N PRO A 100 -3.83 29.89 38.18
CA PRO A 100 -4.97 30.49 37.49
C PRO A 100 -6.07 29.48 37.13
N ILE A 101 -5.67 28.27 36.72
CA ILE A 101 -6.61 27.23 36.27
C ILE A 101 -7.64 26.85 37.34
N THR A 102 -7.25 26.89 38.61
CA THR A 102 -8.09 26.51 39.76
C THR A 102 -9.33 27.38 39.89
N HIS A 103 -9.25 28.63 39.42
CA HIS A 103 -10.33 29.61 39.48
C HIS A 103 -11.05 29.73 38.13
N SER A 104 -10.33 29.66 37.01
CA SER A 104 -10.93 29.77 35.67
C SER A 104 -11.75 28.53 35.30
N THR A 105 -11.27 27.37 35.72
CA THR A 105 -12.01 26.11 35.71
C THR A 105 -12.14 25.74 37.18
N PRO A 106 -13.27 26.03 37.86
CA PRO A 106 -13.38 25.77 39.29
C PRO A 106 -13.00 24.31 39.60
N ILE A 107 -11.86 24.09 40.27
CA ILE A 107 -11.35 22.77 40.63
C ILE A 107 -11.32 22.68 42.15
N GLY A 108 -12.31 22.02 42.73
CA GLY A 108 -12.37 21.67 44.16
C GLY A 108 -11.70 20.33 44.48
N SER A 109 -11.71 19.37 43.54
CA SER A 109 -10.95 18.13 43.63
C SER A 109 -10.41 17.71 42.26
N HIS A 110 -9.29 16.98 42.27
CA HIS A 110 -8.53 16.66 41.07
C HIS A 110 -7.79 15.32 41.22
N ALA A 111 -7.82 14.50 40.19
CA ALA A 111 -7.00 13.31 40.06
C ALA A 111 -6.40 13.26 38.66
N SER A 112 -5.09 13.07 38.54
CA SER A 112 -4.45 12.91 37.23
C SER A 112 -3.23 12.03 37.29
N VAL A 113 -3.00 11.30 36.20
CA VAL A 113 -1.82 10.45 36.03
C VAL A 113 -1.23 10.67 34.64
N PRO A 114 0.10 10.52 34.49
CA PRO A 114 0.74 10.66 33.19
C PRO A 114 0.39 9.48 32.27
N VAL A 115 0.16 9.79 31.00
CA VAL A 115 0.11 8.79 29.92
C VAL A 115 1.51 8.70 29.34
N LEU A 116 2.13 7.52 29.46
CA LEU A 116 3.55 7.33 29.14
C LEU A 116 3.75 6.68 27.77
N ARG A 117 4.81 7.12 27.08
CA ARG A 117 5.39 6.45 25.92
C ARG A 117 6.23 5.24 26.36
N PRO A 118 6.59 4.32 25.45
CA PRO A 118 7.43 3.15 25.79
C PRO A 118 8.81 3.52 26.34
N ASP A 119 9.33 4.70 26.00
CA ASP A 119 10.61 5.23 26.50
C ASP A 119 10.52 5.87 27.91
N GLY A 120 9.32 5.88 28.51
CA GLY A 120 9.06 6.48 29.82
C GLY A 120 8.78 7.98 29.79
N SER A 121 8.86 8.64 28.63
CA SER A 121 8.49 10.05 28.50
C SER A 121 6.96 10.25 28.57
N ALA A 122 6.51 11.37 29.14
CA ALA A 122 5.09 11.67 29.20
C ALA A 122 4.57 12.14 27.82
N PHE A 123 3.55 11.44 27.31
CA PHE A 123 2.79 11.85 26.14
C PHE A 123 1.82 12.99 26.47
N GLY A 124 1.17 12.88 27.63
CA GLY A 124 0.21 13.84 28.15
C GLY A 124 -0.39 13.35 29.46
N MET A 125 -1.56 13.84 29.83
CA MET A 125 -2.23 13.47 31.09
C MET A 125 -3.61 12.86 30.86
N PHE A 126 -3.97 11.95 31.75
CA PHE A 126 -5.32 11.42 31.90
C PHE A 126 -5.87 11.91 33.25
N CYS A 127 -6.91 12.73 33.19
CA CYS A 127 -7.33 13.58 34.30
C CYS A 127 -8.83 13.46 34.58
N CYS A 128 -9.20 13.61 35.85
CA CYS A 128 -10.55 13.86 36.33
C CYS A 128 -10.54 15.06 37.28
N LEU A 129 -11.55 15.92 37.17
CA LEU A 129 -11.71 17.09 38.04
C LEU A 129 -13.17 17.38 38.36
N SER A 130 -13.38 18.05 39.48
CA SER A 130 -14.68 18.45 39.99
C SER A 130 -14.58 19.86 40.56
N PRO A 131 -15.60 20.71 40.42
CA PRO A 131 -15.69 21.98 41.14
C PRO A 131 -15.87 21.84 42.65
N ARG A 132 -16.13 20.63 43.16
CA ARG A 132 -16.39 20.35 44.57
C ARG A 132 -15.24 19.55 45.17
N PRO A 133 -14.87 19.80 46.44
CA PRO A 133 -13.98 18.91 47.16
C PRO A 133 -14.67 17.55 47.33
N ASN A 134 -13.90 16.48 47.22
CA ASN A 134 -14.36 15.11 47.35
C ASN A 134 -13.48 14.34 48.34
N PRO A 135 -13.80 14.38 49.66
CA PRO A 135 -12.98 13.76 50.69
C PRO A 135 -13.04 12.22 50.69
N SER A 136 -13.89 11.59 49.87
CA SER A 136 -13.90 10.12 49.75
C SER A 136 -12.81 9.57 48.82
N LEU A 137 -12.21 10.42 47.99
CA LEU A 137 -11.12 10.04 47.10
C LEU A 137 -9.91 9.52 47.88
N ASN A 138 -9.39 8.36 47.49
CA ASN A 138 -8.29 7.67 48.14
C ASN A 138 -7.36 6.96 47.14
N ASP A 139 -6.31 6.29 47.62
CA ASP A 139 -5.31 5.65 46.75
C ASP A 139 -5.90 4.56 45.83
N ARG A 140 -7.01 3.90 46.19
CA ARG A 140 -7.66 2.92 45.31
C ARG A 140 -8.26 3.57 44.07
N ASP A 141 -8.78 4.78 44.23
CA ASP A 141 -9.33 5.59 43.15
C ASP A 141 -8.22 6.02 42.20
N LEU A 142 -7.07 6.41 42.75
CA LEU A 142 -5.88 6.71 41.98
C LEU A 142 -5.35 5.48 41.22
N ASP A 143 -5.32 4.31 41.86
CA ASP A 143 -4.93 3.05 41.21
C ASP A 143 -5.87 2.68 40.05
N MET A 144 -7.18 2.89 40.21
CA MET A 144 -8.13 2.70 39.10
C MET A 144 -7.91 3.70 37.98
N LEU A 145 -7.66 4.97 38.29
CA LEU A 145 -7.29 5.98 37.30
C LEU A 145 -6.04 5.57 36.51
N ARG A 146 -5.02 4.98 37.17
CA ARG A 146 -3.83 4.43 36.49
C ARG A 146 -4.16 3.28 35.54
N VAL A 147 -5.11 2.42 35.87
CA VAL A 147 -5.54 1.33 34.97
C VAL A 147 -6.13 1.90 33.67
N PHE A 148 -7.06 2.87 33.77
CA PHE A 148 -7.64 3.51 32.59
C PHE A 148 -6.62 4.34 31.80
N ALA A 149 -5.73 5.05 32.47
CA ALA A 149 -4.62 5.73 31.82
C ALA A 149 -3.67 4.76 31.11
N GLY A 150 -3.47 3.55 31.65
CA GLY A 150 -2.72 2.48 30.99
C GLY A 150 -3.39 1.98 29.70
N ILE A 151 -4.73 1.92 29.67
CA ILE A 151 -5.48 1.61 28.44
C ILE A 151 -5.30 2.73 27.41
N ALA A 152 -5.42 4.00 27.84
CA ALA A 152 -5.17 5.15 26.96
C ALA A 152 -3.73 5.15 26.43
N ALA A 153 -2.73 4.87 27.28
CA ALA A 153 -1.33 4.76 26.89
C ALA A 153 -1.12 3.68 25.83
N LYS A 154 -1.70 2.48 26.01
CA LYS A 154 -1.58 1.40 25.05
C LYS A 154 -2.17 1.78 23.68
N GLN A 155 -3.35 2.41 23.69
CA GLN A 155 -4.02 2.87 22.46
C GLN A 155 -3.17 3.91 21.72
N VAL A 156 -2.74 4.96 22.42
CA VAL A 156 -1.91 6.03 21.85
C VAL A 156 -0.60 5.47 21.28
N ASN A 157 0.08 4.59 22.01
CA ASN A 157 1.34 4.02 21.56
C ASN A 157 1.15 3.13 20.33
N THR A 158 0.05 2.39 20.24
CA THR A 158 -0.28 1.58 19.06
C THR A 158 -0.52 2.45 17.83
N GLU A 159 -1.28 3.54 17.99
CA GLU A 159 -1.51 4.52 16.90
C GLU A 159 -0.21 5.20 16.46
N LEU A 160 0.64 5.62 17.41
CA LEU A 160 1.95 6.20 17.13
C LEU A 160 2.85 5.24 16.33
N GLU A 161 2.87 3.96 16.71
CA GLU A 161 3.63 2.92 16.00
C GLU A 161 3.10 2.71 14.58
N GLN A 162 1.78 2.63 14.39
CA GLN A 162 1.16 2.49 13.08
C GLN A 162 1.46 3.70 12.17
N HIS A 163 1.33 4.92 12.69
CA HIS A 163 1.64 6.14 11.94
C HIS A 163 3.14 6.25 11.60
N ARG A 164 4.02 5.84 12.53
CA ARG A 164 5.45 5.79 12.28
C ARG A 164 5.77 4.75 11.20
N SER A 165 5.22 3.54 11.32
CA SER A 165 5.41 2.47 10.34
C SER A 165 4.92 2.89 8.95
N GLY A 166 3.73 3.50 8.85
CA GLY A 166 3.20 4.02 7.59
C GLY A 166 4.08 5.11 6.97
N ARG A 167 4.62 6.04 7.78
CA ARG A 167 5.57 7.06 7.29
C ARG A 167 6.90 6.45 6.84
N GLU A 168 7.42 5.47 7.55
CA GLU A 168 8.65 4.77 7.20
C GLU A 168 8.48 3.97 5.89
N VAL A 169 7.35 3.28 5.72
CA VAL A 169 6.98 2.62 4.46
C VAL A 169 6.89 3.64 3.34
N ARG A 170 6.15 4.74 3.55
CA ARG A 170 5.99 5.78 2.54
C ARG A 170 7.32 6.39 2.09
N ALA A 171 8.15 6.82 3.04
CA ALA A 171 9.47 7.39 2.73
C ALA A 171 10.35 6.42 1.95
N ARG A 172 10.29 5.11 2.27
CA ARG A 172 11.02 4.07 1.53
C ARG A 172 10.53 3.92 0.09
N ILE A 173 9.21 3.93 -0.14
CA ILE A 173 8.63 3.89 -1.48
C ILE A 173 9.02 5.14 -2.27
N GLU A 174 8.92 6.33 -1.68
CA GLU A 174 9.32 7.60 -2.31
C GLU A 174 10.81 7.56 -2.73
N SER A 175 11.69 7.03 -1.87
CA SER A 175 13.11 6.84 -2.16
C SER A 175 13.33 5.92 -3.37
N ILE A 176 12.65 4.78 -3.43
CA ILE A 176 12.79 3.81 -4.53
C ILE A 176 12.32 4.40 -5.86
N ILE A 177 11.24 5.18 -5.84
CA ILE A 177 10.74 5.87 -7.04
C ILE A 177 11.73 6.95 -7.48
N ALA A 178 12.20 7.78 -6.55
CA ALA A 178 13.08 8.91 -6.86
C ALA A 178 14.47 8.47 -7.35
N GLU A 179 14.99 7.37 -6.82
CA GLU A 179 16.30 6.81 -7.18
C GLU A 179 16.20 5.78 -8.32
N GLU A 180 14.99 5.48 -8.80
CA GLU A 180 14.71 4.37 -9.73
C GLU A 180 15.39 3.07 -9.27
N ALA A 181 15.31 2.76 -7.96
CA ALA A 181 16.02 1.65 -7.31
C ALA A 181 15.36 0.28 -7.57
N PHE A 182 15.04 0.01 -8.82
CA PHE A 182 14.48 -1.23 -9.35
C PHE A 182 15.06 -1.48 -10.75
N SER A 183 14.94 -2.72 -11.21
CA SER A 183 15.37 -3.13 -12.54
C SER A 183 14.24 -3.92 -13.21
N ILE A 184 14.32 -4.05 -14.53
CA ILE A 184 13.34 -4.81 -15.31
C ILE A 184 14.03 -6.05 -15.86
N ALA A 185 13.48 -7.21 -15.54
CA ALA A 185 13.80 -8.47 -16.21
C ALA A 185 12.80 -8.69 -17.34
N TYR A 186 13.24 -9.27 -18.45
CA TYR A 186 12.41 -9.56 -19.60
C TYR A 186 12.32 -11.07 -19.78
N GLN A 187 11.10 -11.59 -19.90
CA GLN A 187 10.86 -13.00 -20.19
C GLN A 187 10.36 -13.18 -21.63
N PRO A 188 10.98 -14.03 -22.44
CA PRO A 188 10.55 -14.22 -23.83
C PRO A 188 9.25 -15.02 -23.92
N ILE A 189 8.39 -14.62 -24.85
CA ILE A 189 7.15 -15.30 -25.24
C ILE A 189 7.35 -15.82 -26.66
N TYR A 190 7.19 -17.13 -26.81
CA TYR A 190 7.39 -17.84 -28.08
C TYR A 190 6.06 -18.05 -28.79
N ASP A 191 6.08 -17.95 -30.11
CA ASP A 191 5.10 -18.62 -30.95
C ASP A 191 5.37 -20.12 -30.91
N LEU A 192 4.40 -20.88 -30.40
CA LEU A 192 4.60 -22.31 -30.15
C LEU A 192 4.67 -23.11 -31.45
N SER A 193 4.13 -22.61 -32.57
CA SER A 193 4.15 -23.32 -33.85
C SER A 193 5.50 -23.21 -34.56
N THR A 194 6.11 -22.03 -34.50
CA THR A 194 7.37 -21.70 -35.19
C THR A 194 8.59 -21.78 -34.27
N ASN A 195 8.38 -21.80 -32.96
CA ASN A 195 9.42 -21.77 -31.94
C ASN A 195 10.30 -20.50 -32.02
N VAL A 196 9.70 -19.38 -32.43
CA VAL A 196 10.36 -18.07 -32.54
C VAL A 196 9.81 -17.13 -31.47
N VAL A 197 10.66 -16.27 -30.91
CA VAL A 197 10.24 -15.23 -29.96
C VAL A 197 9.43 -14.17 -30.69
N VAL A 198 8.25 -13.84 -30.19
CA VAL A 198 7.34 -12.84 -30.79
C VAL A 198 7.07 -11.65 -29.87
N SER A 199 7.24 -11.84 -28.57
CA SER A 199 7.11 -10.78 -27.59
C SER A 199 7.91 -11.09 -26.34
N CYS A 200 7.97 -10.15 -25.40
CA CYS A 200 8.46 -10.39 -24.06
C CYS A 200 7.64 -9.66 -23.01
N GLU A 201 7.63 -10.22 -21.82
CA GLU A 201 7.02 -9.60 -20.65
C GLU A 201 8.09 -8.87 -19.82
N ALA A 202 7.83 -7.62 -19.49
CA ALA A 202 8.62 -6.83 -18.56
C ALA A 202 8.19 -7.09 -17.12
N LEU A 203 9.12 -7.58 -16.32
CA LEU A 203 8.91 -7.99 -14.94
C LEU A 203 9.81 -7.17 -14.00
N SER A 204 9.18 -6.37 -13.13
CA SER A 204 9.88 -5.56 -12.13
C SER A 204 10.70 -6.42 -11.18
N ARG A 205 11.88 -5.94 -10.79
CA ARG A 205 12.81 -6.55 -9.83
C ARG A 205 13.32 -5.49 -8.88
N PHE A 206 13.13 -5.72 -7.59
CA PHE A 206 13.59 -4.82 -6.54
C PHE A 206 14.79 -5.43 -5.84
N ALA A 207 15.88 -4.67 -5.76
CA ALA A 207 17.14 -5.11 -5.15
C ALA A 207 17.34 -4.57 -3.71
N ALA A 208 16.34 -3.88 -3.17
CA ALA A 208 16.39 -3.31 -1.82
C ALA A 208 16.50 -4.39 -0.74
N THR A 209 17.27 -4.12 0.31
CA THR A 209 17.50 -5.03 1.45
C THR A 209 16.58 -4.67 2.63
N PRO A 210 15.95 -5.67 3.28
CA PRO A 210 15.91 -7.09 2.93
C PRO A 210 15.15 -7.34 1.61
N TYR A 211 15.54 -8.39 0.88
CA TYR A 211 14.88 -8.74 -0.38
C TYR A 211 13.39 -8.96 -0.16
N ARG A 212 12.58 -8.37 -1.04
CA ARG A 212 11.14 -8.53 -1.10
C ARG A 212 10.74 -8.73 -2.54
N THR A 213 9.73 -9.56 -2.76
CA THR A 213 9.18 -9.80 -4.08
C THR A 213 8.42 -8.57 -4.59
N PRO A 214 8.26 -8.39 -5.92
CA PRO A 214 7.59 -7.22 -6.49
C PRO A 214 6.17 -6.98 -5.96
N ASP A 215 5.39 -8.04 -5.76
CA ASP A 215 4.03 -7.99 -5.20
C ASP A 215 3.99 -7.29 -3.84
N VAL A 216 4.96 -7.57 -2.97
CA VAL A 216 5.08 -6.91 -1.66
C VAL A 216 5.36 -5.41 -1.81
N TRP A 217 6.20 -5.02 -2.76
CA TRP A 217 6.50 -3.60 -3.00
C TRP A 217 5.30 -2.82 -3.53
N PHE A 218 4.57 -3.38 -4.49
CA PHE A 218 3.37 -2.76 -5.03
C PHE A 218 2.25 -2.69 -3.97
N ALA A 219 2.08 -3.75 -3.16
CA ALA A 219 1.12 -3.74 -2.05
C ALA A 219 1.46 -2.71 -0.97
N GLU A 220 2.74 -2.58 -0.60
CA GLU A 220 3.19 -1.54 0.33
C GLU A 220 2.94 -0.13 -0.23
N ALA A 221 3.26 0.09 -1.51
CA ALA A 221 3.02 1.36 -2.19
C ALA A 221 1.53 1.72 -2.20
N GLU A 222 0.66 0.77 -2.52
CA GLU A 222 -0.79 0.95 -2.48
C GLU A 222 -1.29 1.33 -1.08
N ALA A 223 -0.81 0.63 -0.04
CA ALA A 223 -1.19 0.90 1.35
C ALA A 223 -0.83 2.32 1.84
N VAL A 224 0.15 2.98 1.20
CA VAL A 224 0.55 4.35 1.52
C VAL A 224 0.13 5.39 0.47
N GLY A 225 -0.70 5.00 -0.49
CA GLY A 225 -1.20 5.88 -1.56
C GLY A 225 -0.14 6.30 -2.56
N LEU A 226 0.79 5.40 -2.90
CA LEU A 226 1.86 5.57 -3.89
C LEU A 226 1.87 4.43 -4.94
N GLY A 227 0.81 3.62 -5.01
CA GLY A 227 0.73 2.46 -5.93
C GLY A 227 0.88 2.88 -7.39
N ILE A 228 0.08 3.85 -7.83
CA ILE A 228 0.10 4.38 -9.19
C ILE A 228 1.46 5.00 -9.53
N GLU A 229 2.07 5.75 -8.61
CA GLU A 229 3.38 6.38 -8.82
C GLU A 229 4.48 5.34 -9.06
N LEU A 230 4.52 4.28 -8.25
CA LEU A 230 5.50 3.21 -8.40
C LEU A 230 5.27 2.43 -9.69
N GLU A 231 4.02 2.15 -10.02
CA GLU A 231 3.63 1.43 -11.23
C GLU A 231 4.01 2.20 -12.51
N LEU A 232 3.70 3.50 -12.58
CA LEU A 232 4.10 4.34 -13.71
C LEU A 232 5.62 4.46 -13.83
N ALA A 233 6.36 4.48 -12.72
CA ALA A 233 7.82 4.47 -12.74
C ALA A 233 8.37 3.15 -13.30
N ALA A 234 7.80 2.01 -12.90
CA ALA A 234 8.15 0.70 -13.42
C ALA A 234 7.83 0.55 -14.91
N ILE A 235 6.64 0.99 -15.36
CA ILE A 235 6.24 1.00 -16.77
C ILE A 235 7.20 1.87 -17.58
N ARG A 236 7.52 3.07 -17.10
CA ARG A 236 8.48 3.97 -17.78
C ARG A 236 9.83 3.28 -17.97
N ALA A 237 10.37 2.62 -16.93
CA ALA A 237 11.62 1.89 -17.02
C ALA A 237 11.54 0.72 -18.01
N ALA A 238 10.44 -0.03 -18.01
CA ALA A 238 10.22 -1.13 -18.94
C ALA A 238 10.19 -0.68 -20.41
N LEU A 239 9.50 0.43 -20.71
CA LEU A 239 9.37 0.97 -22.07
C LEU A 239 10.72 1.42 -22.68
N THR A 240 11.76 1.64 -21.88
CA THR A 240 13.11 1.93 -22.40
C THR A 240 13.70 0.77 -23.21
N ALA A 241 13.20 -0.45 -23.04
CA ALA A 241 13.62 -1.63 -23.80
C ALA A 241 13.39 -1.49 -25.30
N PHE A 242 12.40 -0.70 -25.73
CA PHE A 242 12.14 -0.49 -27.16
C PHE A 242 13.33 0.08 -27.93
N MET A 243 14.27 0.75 -27.25
CA MET A 243 15.51 1.25 -27.87
C MET A 243 16.47 0.13 -28.31
N HIS A 244 16.28 -1.08 -27.81
CA HIS A 244 17.19 -2.21 -28.00
C HIS A 244 16.47 -3.48 -28.53
N LEU A 245 15.14 -3.52 -28.46
CA LEU A 245 14.33 -4.64 -28.96
C LEU A 245 14.19 -4.60 -30.49
N PRO A 246 14.38 -5.73 -31.19
CA PRO A 246 14.10 -5.83 -32.63
C PRO A 246 12.66 -5.42 -32.96
N ASP A 247 12.44 -4.82 -34.13
CA ASP A 247 11.16 -4.20 -34.51
C ASP A 247 9.98 -5.17 -34.55
N GLU A 248 10.25 -6.46 -34.74
CA GLU A 248 9.26 -7.52 -34.77
C GLU A 248 8.80 -7.95 -33.36
N ILE A 249 9.60 -7.65 -32.34
CA ILE A 249 9.33 -8.06 -30.96
C ILE A 249 8.46 -7.02 -30.27
N SER A 250 7.33 -7.52 -29.74
CA SER A 250 6.42 -6.72 -28.91
C SER A 250 6.83 -6.77 -27.44
N LEU A 251 6.49 -5.73 -26.68
CA LEU A 251 6.77 -5.65 -25.25
C LEU A 251 5.45 -5.60 -24.48
N SER A 252 5.33 -6.50 -23.50
CA SER A 252 4.24 -6.54 -22.54
C SER A 252 4.64 -5.85 -21.24
N VAL A 253 3.77 -5.00 -20.72
CA VAL A 253 3.94 -4.32 -19.44
C VAL A 253 2.67 -4.48 -18.61
N ASN A 254 2.85 -4.80 -17.33
CA ASN A 254 1.77 -4.91 -16.36
C ASN A 254 1.21 -3.52 -16.03
N ALA A 255 -0.11 -3.39 -16.05
CA ALA A 255 -0.84 -2.16 -15.73
C ALA A 255 -2.18 -2.46 -15.02
N SER A 256 -2.31 -1.98 -13.79
CA SER A 256 -3.53 -2.04 -13.01
C SER A 256 -4.64 -1.17 -13.63
N PRO A 257 -5.92 -1.53 -13.43
CA PRO A 257 -7.04 -0.69 -13.85
C PRO A 257 -6.96 0.72 -13.28
N ASP A 258 -6.49 0.90 -12.05
CA ASP A 258 -6.38 2.23 -11.41
C ASP A 258 -5.30 3.08 -12.08
N ALA A 259 -4.15 2.49 -12.44
CA ALA A 259 -3.13 3.19 -13.21
C ALA A 259 -3.62 3.56 -14.62
N ILE A 260 -4.39 2.70 -15.28
CA ILE A 260 -5.00 3.01 -16.59
C ILE A 260 -6.01 4.16 -16.42
N LEU A 261 -6.96 4.03 -15.49
CA LEU A 261 -8.01 5.02 -15.23
C LEU A 261 -7.47 6.37 -14.76
N SER A 262 -6.25 6.42 -14.20
CA SER A 262 -5.59 7.68 -13.85
C SER A 262 -5.34 8.59 -15.06
N GLY A 263 -5.33 8.04 -16.28
CA GLY A 263 -5.04 8.76 -17.53
C GLY A 263 -3.57 9.12 -17.75
N ARG A 264 -2.72 8.95 -16.73
CA ARG A 264 -1.29 9.30 -16.74
C ARG A 264 -0.44 8.37 -17.60
N LEU A 265 -0.98 7.22 -17.99
CA LEU A 265 -0.31 6.29 -18.90
C LEU A 265 -0.08 6.91 -20.29
N SER A 266 -0.94 7.84 -20.71
CA SER A 266 -0.78 8.57 -21.97
C SER A 266 0.55 9.33 -22.08
N ASP A 267 1.09 9.79 -20.96
CA ASP A 267 2.38 10.50 -20.90
C ASP A 267 3.59 9.57 -21.09
N LEU A 268 3.39 8.25 -20.94
CA LEU A 268 4.45 7.25 -21.04
C LEU A 268 4.48 6.56 -22.42
N LEU A 269 3.31 6.38 -23.03
CA LEU A 269 3.15 5.60 -24.25
C LEU A 269 3.52 6.43 -25.48
N ASP A 270 4.69 6.13 -26.06
CA ASP A 270 5.11 6.73 -27.31
C ASP A 270 4.35 6.14 -28.51
N ALA A 271 3.76 7.00 -29.33
CA ALA A 271 3.01 6.62 -30.53
C ALA A 271 3.82 5.73 -31.50
N ARG A 272 5.16 5.85 -31.52
CA ARG A 272 6.06 5.03 -32.35
C ARG A 272 6.02 3.55 -31.97
N PHE A 273 5.85 3.25 -30.69
CA PHE A 273 5.90 1.89 -30.17
C PHE A 273 4.52 1.32 -29.83
N MET A 274 3.46 2.11 -29.97
CA MET A 274 2.09 1.75 -29.61
C MET A 274 1.66 0.37 -30.14
N HIS A 275 1.88 0.11 -31.44
CA HIS A 275 1.55 -1.16 -32.09
C HIS A 275 2.33 -2.38 -31.57
N ARG A 276 3.45 -2.14 -30.88
CA ARG A 276 4.32 -3.15 -30.25
C ARG A 276 4.09 -3.24 -28.75
N THR A 277 3.31 -2.35 -28.15
CA THR A 277 2.99 -2.38 -26.72
C THR A 277 1.78 -3.28 -26.45
N ILE A 278 1.92 -4.13 -25.44
CA ILE A 278 0.84 -4.93 -24.86
C ILE A 278 0.68 -4.47 -23.41
N LEU A 279 -0.53 -4.08 -23.00
CA LEU A 279 -0.85 -3.81 -21.60
C LEU A 279 -1.50 -5.05 -20.99
N GLU A 280 -0.88 -5.59 -19.96
CA GLU A 280 -1.39 -6.71 -19.18
C GLU A 280 -2.21 -6.20 -18.00
N VAL A 281 -3.50 -6.55 -17.99
CA VAL A 281 -4.43 -6.23 -16.91
C VAL A 281 -4.72 -7.50 -16.13
N THR A 282 -4.41 -7.51 -14.84
CA THR A 282 -4.60 -8.70 -13.98
C THR A 282 -6.08 -9.02 -13.74
N GLU A 283 -6.45 -10.31 -13.73
CA GLU A 283 -7.84 -10.74 -13.52
C GLU A 283 -8.38 -10.46 -12.10
N HIS A 284 -7.49 -10.24 -11.13
CA HIS A 284 -7.84 -10.01 -9.72
C HIS A 284 -8.12 -8.54 -9.40
N ALA A 285 -7.76 -7.62 -10.30
CA ALA A 285 -7.99 -6.21 -10.07
C ALA A 285 -9.47 -5.87 -10.20
N ARG A 286 -10.05 -5.23 -9.17
CA ARG A 286 -11.47 -4.87 -9.14
C ARG A 286 -11.73 -3.74 -10.13
N VAL A 287 -12.27 -4.07 -11.30
CA VAL A 287 -12.75 -3.05 -12.24
C VAL A 287 -14.11 -2.55 -11.79
N GLY A 288 -14.16 -1.34 -11.24
CA GLY A 288 -15.42 -0.71 -10.80
C GLY A 288 -16.35 -0.37 -11.97
N ASN A 289 -15.79 0.12 -13.08
CA ASN A 289 -16.55 0.47 -14.28
C ASN A 289 -15.76 0.16 -15.56
N TYR A 290 -16.17 -0.90 -16.27
CA TYR A 290 -15.56 -1.29 -17.54
C TYR A 290 -15.77 -0.25 -18.65
N ALA A 291 -16.86 0.53 -18.62
CA ALA A 291 -17.11 1.55 -19.64
C ALA A 291 -16.05 2.66 -19.60
N ASP A 292 -15.64 3.07 -18.39
CA ASP A 292 -14.60 4.08 -18.21
C ASP A 292 -13.24 3.52 -18.67
N LEU A 293 -12.94 2.27 -18.30
CA LEU A 293 -11.71 1.61 -18.73
C LEU A 293 -11.62 1.50 -20.26
N HIS A 294 -12.73 1.12 -20.91
CA HIS A 294 -12.84 1.10 -22.37
C HIS A 294 -12.65 2.48 -22.99
N ALA A 295 -13.26 3.51 -22.41
CA ALA A 295 -13.14 4.87 -22.92
C ALA A 295 -11.68 5.37 -22.88
N VAL A 296 -10.94 5.01 -21.81
CA VAL A 296 -9.52 5.36 -21.65
C VAL A 296 -8.63 4.55 -22.62
N LEU A 297 -8.92 3.25 -22.82
CA LEU A 297 -8.11 2.38 -23.67
C LEU A 297 -8.39 2.56 -25.17
N ALA A 298 -9.61 2.97 -25.55
CA ALA A 298 -10.03 3.12 -26.95
C ALA A 298 -9.04 3.90 -27.84
N PRO A 299 -8.52 5.08 -27.47
CA PRO A 299 -7.54 5.80 -28.30
C PRO A 299 -6.23 5.04 -28.46
N PHE A 300 -5.76 4.32 -27.43
CA PHE A 300 -4.53 3.52 -27.52
C PHE A 300 -4.73 2.30 -28.43
N LYS A 301 -5.86 1.60 -28.29
CA LYS A 301 -6.23 0.47 -29.16
C LYS A 301 -6.34 0.89 -30.62
N ALA A 302 -6.94 2.06 -30.89
CA ALA A 302 -7.01 2.61 -32.24
C ALA A 302 -5.62 2.93 -32.85
N ALA A 303 -4.62 3.21 -32.00
CA ALA A 303 -3.23 3.42 -32.39
C ALA A 303 -2.40 2.12 -32.41
N GLY A 304 -3.02 0.96 -32.21
CA GLY A 304 -2.42 -0.36 -32.34
C GLY A 304 -2.00 -1.02 -31.02
N LEU A 305 -2.19 -0.37 -29.87
CA LEU A 305 -1.94 -0.98 -28.58
C LEU A 305 -2.84 -2.20 -28.39
N ARG A 306 -2.26 -3.28 -27.87
CA ARG A 306 -3.00 -4.49 -27.52
C ARG A 306 -3.17 -4.58 -26.01
N VAL A 307 -4.25 -5.20 -25.60
CA VAL A 307 -4.57 -5.48 -24.21
C VAL A 307 -4.56 -6.98 -24.01
N ALA A 308 -3.94 -7.41 -22.94
CA ALA A 308 -3.92 -8.78 -22.46
C ALA A 308 -4.64 -8.85 -21.12
N ILE A 309 -5.33 -9.96 -20.88
CA ILE A 309 -5.71 -10.35 -19.52
C ILE A 309 -4.69 -11.35 -18.99
N ASP A 310 -4.18 -11.04 -17.81
CA ASP A 310 -3.19 -11.83 -17.10
C ASP A 310 -3.84 -12.77 -16.07
N ASP A 311 -3.17 -13.89 -15.79
CA ASP A 311 -3.59 -14.95 -14.86
C ASP A 311 -4.98 -15.58 -15.12
N ALA A 312 -5.43 -15.67 -16.38
CA ALA A 312 -6.75 -16.19 -16.67
C ALA A 312 -6.93 -17.63 -16.16
N GLY A 313 -7.92 -17.81 -15.27
CA GLY A 313 -8.34 -19.13 -14.78
C GLY A 313 -7.79 -19.54 -13.40
N ALA A 314 -7.04 -18.66 -12.72
CA ALA A 314 -6.69 -18.84 -11.32
C ALA A 314 -7.91 -18.68 -10.37
N GLY A 315 -9.01 -18.04 -10.84
CA GLY A 315 -10.26 -17.89 -10.10
C GLY A 315 -11.56 -17.85 -10.94
N TYR A 316 -12.70 -17.63 -10.27
CA TYR A 316 -14.02 -17.55 -10.92
C TYR A 316 -14.24 -16.23 -11.69
N SER A 317 -13.44 -15.18 -11.45
CA SER A 317 -13.58 -13.85 -12.05
C SER A 317 -13.03 -13.76 -13.49
N GLY A 318 -12.04 -14.58 -13.87
CA GLY A 318 -11.32 -14.46 -15.13
C GLY A 318 -12.18 -14.39 -16.40
N LEU A 319 -13.21 -15.23 -16.50
CA LEU A 319 -14.10 -15.23 -17.67
C LEU A 319 -14.91 -13.94 -17.81
N GLN A 320 -15.36 -13.34 -16.70
CA GLN A 320 -16.08 -12.09 -16.74
C GLN A 320 -15.17 -10.95 -17.23
N HIS A 321 -13.92 -10.91 -16.74
CA HIS A 321 -12.93 -9.94 -17.21
C HIS A 321 -12.66 -10.10 -18.71
N ILE A 322 -12.48 -11.34 -19.19
CA ILE A 322 -12.28 -11.64 -20.62
C ILE A 322 -13.45 -11.14 -21.48
N ILE A 323 -14.68 -11.40 -21.06
CA ILE A 323 -15.88 -10.98 -21.81
C ILE A 323 -16.02 -9.46 -21.80
N GLN A 324 -15.86 -8.83 -20.64
CA GLN A 324 -16.07 -7.39 -20.51
C GLN A 324 -14.96 -6.57 -21.16
N LEU A 325 -13.69 -6.98 -21.07
CA LEU A 325 -12.56 -6.22 -21.62
C LEU A 325 -12.32 -6.51 -23.11
N ALA A 326 -12.77 -7.67 -23.62
CA ALA A 326 -12.54 -8.11 -24.99
C ALA A 326 -11.06 -7.93 -25.43
N PRO A 327 -10.11 -8.60 -24.74
CA PRO A 327 -8.68 -8.39 -24.96
C PRO A 327 -8.19 -9.05 -26.26
N GLU A 328 -7.07 -8.56 -26.79
CA GLU A 328 -6.39 -9.19 -27.93
C GLU A 328 -5.57 -10.42 -27.50
N LEU A 329 -5.21 -10.51 -26.22
CA LEU A 329 -4.49 -11.65 -25.65
C LEU A 329 -5.17 -12.16 -24.37
N ILE A 330 -5.15 -13.48 -24.19
CA ILE A 330 -5.58 -14.15 -22.96
C ILE A 330 -4.40 -14.97 -22.47
N LYS A 331 -3.81 -14.60 -21.34
CA LYS A 331 -2.71 -15.35 -20.73
C LYS A 331 -3.29 -16.35 -19.73
N LEU A 332 -3.05 -17.63 -19.97
CA LEU A 332 -3.49 -18.71 -19.09
C LEU A 332 -2.54 -18.79 -17.90
N ASP A 333 -3.10 -18.72 -16.69
CA ASP A 333 -2.32 -18.89 -15.47
C ASP A 333 -1.58 -20.24 -15.46
N MET A 334 -0.44 -20.27 -14.77
CA MET A 334 0.37 -21.47 -14.61
C MET A 334 -0.44 -22.65 -14.03
N SER A 335 -1.46 -22.42 -13.21
CA SER A 335 -2.32 -23.51 -12.69
C SER A 335 -3.09 -24.25 -13.78
N LEU A 336 -3.32 -23.63 -14.95
CA LEU A 336 -3.94 -24.27 -16.10
C LEU A 336 -2.93 -24.97 -17.03
N THR A 337 -1.67 -24.53 -17.00
CA THR A 337 -0.58 -25.12 -17.77
C THR A 337 0.05 -26.31 -17.05
N ARG A 338 0.22 -26.22 -15.73
CA ARG A 338 1.01 -27.18 -14.96
C ARG A 338 0.37 -28.57 -15.00
N ASN A 339 1.14 -29.58 -15.40
CA ASN A 339 0.68 -30.98 -15.55
C ASN A 339 -0.51 -31.17 -16.50
N ILE A 340 -0.75 -30.25 -17.45
CA ILE A 340 -1.86 -30.34 -18.40
C ILE A 340 -1.83 -31.61 -19.26
N ASP A 341 -0.65 -32.19 -19.47
CA ASP A 341 -0.45 -33.46 -20.18
C ASP A 341 -1.06 -34.67 -19.44
N GLN A 342 -1.17 -34.57 -18.11
CA GLN A 342 -1.69 -35.64 -17.24
C GLN A 342 -3.16 -35.45 -16.85
N GLU A 343 -3.68 -34.22 -16.89
CA GLU A 343 -5.01 -33.88 -16.35
C GLU A 343 -6.07 -33.65 -17.44
N PRO A 344 -7.04 -34.59 -17.65
CA PRO A 344 -8.08 -34.43 -18.67
C PRO A 344 -8.96 -33.18 -18.48
N ALA A 345 -9.22 -32.77 -17.23
CA ALA A 345 -10.05 -31.62 -16.93
C ALA A 345 -9.38 -30.30 -17.38
N LEU A 346 -8.07 -30.15 -17.12
CA LEU A 346 -7.30 -28.99 -17.59
C LEU A 346 -7.28 -28.93 -19.12
N ARG A 347 -7.07 -30.06 -19.80
CA ARG A 347 -7.13 -30.11 -21.28
C ARG A 347 -8.49 -29.67 -21.81
N ALA A 348 -9.58 -30.12 -21.20
CA ALA A 348 -10.93 -29.74 -21.61
C ALA A 348 -11.17 -28.24 -21.44
N LEU A 349 -10.75 -27.67 -20.31
CA LEU A 349 -10.89 -26.24 -20.03
C LEU A 349 -10.07 -25.39 -21.00
N VAL A 350 -8.78 -25.72 -21.18
CA VAL A 350 -7.91 -25.01 -22.14
C VAL A 350 -8.43 -25.14 -23.57
N THR A 351 -8.98 -26.29 -23.96
CA THR A 351 -9.65 -26.46 -25.27
C THR A 351 -10.80 -25.47 -25.43
N ALA A 352 -11.65 -25.33 -24.42
CA ALA A 352 -12.77 -24.39 -24.44
C ALA A 352 -12.28 -22.93 -24.52
N MET A 353 -11.22 -22.57 -23.80
CA MET A 353 -10.63 -21.24 -23.83
C MET A 353 -9.99 -20.93 -25.20
N THR A 354 -9.25 -21.87 -25.79
CA THR A 354 -8.69 -21.72 -27.14
C THR A 354 -9.79 -21.59 -28.19
N PHE A 355 -10.88 -22.36 -28.06
CA PHE A 355 -12.03 -22.23 -28.94
C PHE A 355 -12.67 -20.84 -28.84
N TYR A 356 -12.95 -20.36 -27.62
CA TYR A 356 -13.48 -19.02 -27.40
C TYR A 356 -12.56 -17.92 -27.96
N ALA A 357 -11.25 -18.05 -27.74
CA ALA A 357 -10.27 -17.11 -28.27
C ALA A 357 -10.31 -17.07 -29.81
N GLY A 358 -10.44 -18.23 -30.46
CA GLY A 358 -10.64 -18.32 -31.91
C GLY A 358 -11.91 -17.60 -32.40
N GLU A 359 -13.03 -17.74 -31.69
CA GLU A 359 -14.29 -17.08 -32.03
C GLU A 359 -14.26 -15.56 -31.81
N THR A 360 -13.46 -15.09 -30.84
CA THR A 360 -13.34 -13.67 -30.50
C THR A 360 -12.15 -12.96 -31.15
N GLY A 361 -11.28 -13.71 -31.83
CA GLY A 361 -10.05 -13.20 -32.44
C GLY A 361 -8.91 -12.94 -31.44
N ALA A 362 -9.03 -13.39 -30.20
CA ALA A 362 -7.98 -13.29 -29.19
C ALA A 362 -6.89 -14.35 -29.42
N THR A 363 -5.66 -14.04 -28.98
CA THR A 363 -4.54 -14.98 -28.96
C THR A 363 -4.33 -15.53 -27.56
N VAL A 364 -4.22 -16.86 -27.43
CA VAL A 364 -3.94 -17.50 -26.14
C VAL A 364 -2.43 -17.60 -25.93
N VAL A 365 -1.98 -17.19 -24.74
CA VAL A 365 -0.61 -17.35 -24.26
C VAL A 365 -0.64 -18.29 -23.05
N ALA A 366 0.09 -19.40 -23.07
CA ALA A 366 0.20 -20.26 -21.88
C ALA A 366 1.41 -19.89 -21.03
N GLU A 367 1.20 -19.71 -19.73
CA GLU A 367 2.27 -19.37 -18.79
C GLU A 367 2.80 -20.56 -18.00
N GLY A 368 4.03 -20.47 -17.52
CA GLY A 368 4.62 -21.45 -16.62
C GLY A 368 4.92 -22.82 -17.26
N ILE A 369 5.21 -22.85 -18.56
CA ILE A 369 5.64 -24.06 -19.27
C ILE A 369 7.02 -24.50 -18.75
N GLU A 370 7.10 -25.67 -18.14
CA GLU A 370 8.34 -26.20 -17.54
C GLU A 370 8.78 -27.55 -18.14
N THR A 371 7.88 -28.27 -18.81
CA THR A 371 8.19 -29.59 -19.39
C THR A 371 7.79 -29.70 -20.86
N ASP A 372 8.49 -30.56 -21.60
CA ASP A 372 8.15 -30.85 -23.00
C ASP A 372 6.73 -31.41 -23.15
N GLY A 373 6.26 -32.20 -22.17
CA GLY A 373 4.91 -32.77 -22.15
C GLY A 373 3.81 -31.70 -22.09
N GLU A 374 3.99 -30.69 -21.24
CA GLU A 374 3.10 -29.51 -21.17
C GLU A 374 3.10 -28.77 -22.50
N MET A 375 4.30 -28.45 -23.04
CA MET A 375 4.45 -27.73 -24.30
C MET A 375 3.78 -28.46 -25.47
N GLU A 376 4.02 -29.76 -25.62
CA GLU A 376 3.44 -30.55 -26.71
C GLU A 376 1.91 -30.65 -26.58
N THR A 377 1.41 -30.76 -25.34
CA THR A 377 -0.03 -30.77 -25.09
C THR A 377 -0.66 -29.44 -25.47
N LEU A 378 -0.10 -28.31 -25.03
CA LEU A 378 -0.59 -26.97 -25.38
C LEU A 378 -0.62 -26.74 -26.90
N ARG A 379 0.44 -27.18 -27.61
CA ARG A 379 0.48 -27.15 -29.08
C ARG A 379 -0.66 -27.93 -29.71
N ARG A 380 -0.93 -29.16 -29.25
CA ARG A 380 -2.04 -29.99 -29.76
C ARG A 380 -3.42 -29.37 -29.48
N LEU A 381 -3.55 -28.64 -28.38
CA LEU A 381 -4.77 -27.93 -28.02
C LEU A 381 -4.94 -26.59 -28.78
N GLY A 382 -4.00 -26.23 -29.65
CA GLY A 382 -4.08 -25.02 -30.48
C GLY A 382 -3.68 -23.73 -29.78
N VAL A 383 -3.01 -23.81 -28.62
CA VAL A 383 -2.46 -22.62 -27.95
C VAL A 383 -1.36 -22.02 -28.84
N GLN A 384 -1.48 -20.72 -29.13
CA GLN A 384 -0.64 -20.08 -30.13
C GLN A 384 0.72 -19.65 -29.56
N ARG A 385 0.74 -19.15 -28.32
CA ARG A 385 1.94 -18.58 -27.70
C ARG A 385 2.20 -19.19 -26.33
N GLY A 386 3.44 -19.14 -25.87
CA GLY A 386 3.78 -19.63 -24.53
C GLY A 386 5.02 -18.98 -23.93
N GLN A 387 5.04 -18.96 -22.60
CA GLN A 387 6.16 -18.54 -21.78
C GLN A 387 6.38 -19.50 -20.61
N GLY A 388 7.61 -19.62 -20.16
CA GLY A 388 7.97 -20.51 -19.06
C GLY A 388 9.46 -20.84 -19.03
N TYR A 389 9.93 -21.46 -17.95
CA TYR A 389 11.35 -21.71 -17.77
C TYR A 389 11.94 -22.72 -18.75
N LEU A 390 11.11 -23.56 -19.37
CA LEU A 390 11.52 -24.42 -20.49
C LEU A 390 11.95 -23.57 -21.71
N LEU A 391 11.25 -22.47 -21.95
CA LEU A 391 11.43 -21.62 -23.13
C LEU A 391 12.44 -20.49 -22.89
N GLY A 392 12.46 -19.93 -21.69
CA GLY A 392 13.39 -18.88 -21.30
C GLY A 392 13.06 -18.30 -19.93
N LYS A 393 14.08 -18.09 -19.11
CA LYS A 393 13.93 -17.48 -17.78
C LYS A 393 13.92 -15.95 -17.91
N PRO A 394 13.23 -15.24 -17.00
CA PRO A 394 13.37 -13.79 -16.88
C PRO A 394 14.84 -13.39 -16.68
N GLY A 395 15.31 -12.43 -17.45
CA GLY A 395 16.67 -11.91 -17.31
C GLY A 395 16.87 -10.55 -17.97
N PRO A 396 18.07 -9.94 -17.87
CA PRO A 396 18.40 -8.73 -18.61
C PRO A 396 18.17 -8.89 -20.11
N LEU A 397 17.83 -7.79 -20.79
CA LEU A 397 17.58 -7.79 -22.23
C LEU A 397 18.76 -8.38 -23.03
N ALA A 398 20.00 -8.09 -22.65
CA ALA A 398 21.20 -8.59 -23.32
C ALA A 398 21.37 -10.12 -23.28
N THR A 399 20.73 -10.79 -22.32
CA THR A 399 20.82 -12.25 -22.12
C THR A 399 19.57 -13.00 -22.57
N ALA A 400 18.46 -12.30 -22.81
CA ALA A 400 17.28 -12.93 -23.36
C ALA A 400 17.60 -13.36 -24.80
N ALA A 401 17.38 -14.64 -25.10
CA ALA A 401 17.74 -15.25 -26.37
C ALA A 401 16.75 -14.81 -27.46
N TRP A 402 16.87 -13.58 -27.93
CA TRP A 402 16.01 -12.98 -28.98
C TRP A 402 16.25 -13.56 -30.38
N LEU A 403 17.29 -14.37 -30.55
CA LEU A 403 17.76 -14.79 -31.86
C LEU A 403 17.10 -16.11 -32.30
N PRO A 404 16.47 -16.17 -33.49
CA PRO A 404 16.24 -17.44 -34.16
C PRO A 404 17.59 -18.10 -34.48
N ALA A 405 17.64 -19.44 -34.41
CA ALA A 405 18.84 -20.27 -34.60
C ALA A 405 19.43 -20.27 -36.04
N HIS A 406 19.26 -19.20 -36.82
CA HIS A 406 19.63 -19.15 -38.23
C HIS A 406 20.38 -17.87 -38.63
N VAL A 407 21.51 -17.54 -37.99
CA VAL A 407 22.63 -16.81 -38.64
C VAL A 407 23.96 -17.17 -37.95
N THR A 408 24.34 -18.44 -37.94
CA THR A 408 25.75 -18.84 -37.76
C THR A 408 26.06 -20.02 -38.66
N ASP A 409 26.02 -19.80 -39.97
CA ASP A 409 26.91 -20.54 -40.87
C ASP A 409 27.05 -19.82 -42.21
N SER A 410 28.27 -19.90 -42.74
CA SER A 410 28.76 -19.38 -44.04
C SER A 410 29.14 -17.89 -44.12
N CYS A 411 30.33 -17.55 -43.58
CA CYS A 411 31.32 -16.81 -44.38
C CYS A 411 32.74 -16.93 -43.80
N THR A 412 33.30 -18.14 -43.83
CA THR A 412 34.76 -18.31 -43.85
C THR A 412 35.12 -19.16 -45.05
N ASP A 413 34.93 -18.57 -46.24
CA ASP A 413 35.55 -19.10 -47.44
C ASP A 413 36.67 -18.14 -47.89
N SER A 414 37.89 -18.62 -47.67
CA SER A 414 38.95 -18.64 -48.66
C SER A 414 39.18 -17.38 -49.50
N CYS A 415 40.06 -16.49 -49.01
CA CYS A 415 40.87 -15.64 -49.89
C CYS A 415 42.36 -15.83 -49.60
N HIS A 416 42.89 -16.92 -50.16
CA HIS A 416 44.31 -17.09 -50.47
C HIS A 416 44.43 -17.22 -51.98
N VAL A 417 44.69 -16.13 -52.71
CA VAL A 417 45.46 -16.15 -53.97
C VAL A 417 46.19 -14.81 -54.15
N ARG A 418 47.52 -14.87 -53.96
CA ARG A 418 48.61 -14.26 -54.74
C ARG A 418 48.28 -13.05 -55.63
N HIS A 419 48.86 -11.88 -55.34
CA HIS A 419 50.12 -11.42 -55.93
C HIS A 419 50.69 -10.22 -55.19
#